data_AF-A0A961F3A3-F1
#
_entry.id   AF-A0A961F3A3-F1
#
_cell.length_a   1.000
_cell.length_b   1.000
_cell.length_c   1.000
_cell.angle_alpha   90.00
_cell.angle_beta   90.00
_cell.angle_gamma   90.00
#
_symmetry.space_group_name_H-M   'P 1'
#
loop_
_entity.id
_entity.type
_entity.pdbx_description
1 polymer ?
#
loop_
_entity_poly.entity_id
_entity_poly.type
_entity_poly.pdbx_seq_one_letter_code
_entity_poly.pdbx_strand_id
1 'polypeptide(L)'
;MADHHLPGVPPVPLTLRRSGRARRISLRISQLDGRVTLTLPGGVSEREALAFARAKEAWIRGHLEARPGAVTLGFGTTLPVEGRMRRIVEAPGRRVLLGAAELAVPRDAAVGARLHSWLRALARDRLAAASDHYAEALGRPYARLSLRDPRSRWGSCSSRGGLMYSWRLILAPPEVLRYVAAHEVAHLAEMNHSPAFWATLERLHGPYAAPRRWLRAEGAALHRYRF
;
A
#
# COMPACT_ATOMS: atom_id res chain seq x y z
N MET A 1 -3.65 -2.49 -29.82
CA MET A 1 -2.48 -2.72 -28.93
C MET A 1 -2.22 -4.22 -28.97
N ALA A 2 -1.04 -4.66 -29.43
CA ALA A 2 -0.77 -6.09 -29.49
C ALA A 2 -0.80 -6.68 -28.08
N ASP A 3 -1.57 -7.76 -27.90
CA ASP A 3 -1.78 -8.38 -26.60
C ASP A 3 -0.66 -9.42 -26.40
N HIS A 4 0.36 -9.03 -25.65
CA HIS A 4 1.56 -9.83 -25.48
C HIS A 4 1.36 -10.80 -24.33
N HIS A 5 1.74 -12.07 -24.54
CA HIS A 5 1.55 -13.11 -23.52
C HIS A 5 2.80 -13.97 -23.40
N LEU A 6 3.10 -14.39 -22.17
CA LEU A 6 3.92 -15.59 -21.97
C LEU A 6 3.04 -16.82 -22.23
N PRO A 7 3.47 -17.73 -23.12
CA PRO A 7 2.75 -18.98 -23.38
C PRO A 7 2.75 -19.87 -22.12
N GLY A 8 1.80 -20.80 -22.05
CA GLY A 8 1.60 -21.74 -20.92
C GLY A 8 0.21 -21.60 -20.30
N VAL A 9 -0.07 -22.36 -19.23
CA VAL A 9 -1.41 -22.45 -18.62
C VAL A 9 -1.36 -22.00 -17.14
N PRO A 10 -2.10 -20.95 -16.75
CA PRO A 10 -2.74 -19.98 -17.63
C PRO A 10 -1.70 -19.10 -18.38
N PRO A 11 -2.06 -18.53 -19.54
CA PRO A 11 -1.20 -17.57 -20.23
C PRO A 11 -1.05 -16.31 -19.36
N VAL A 12 0.15 -15.73 -19.33
CA VAL A 12 0.42 -14.55 -18.49
C VAL A 12 0.50 -13.30 -19.37
N PRO A 13 -0.45 -12.35 -19.24
CA PRO A 13 -0.41 -11.11 -20.00
C PRO A 13 0.80 -10.25 -19.64
N LEU A 14 1.46 -9.71 -20.66
CA LEU A 14 2.62 -8.84 -20.58
C LEU A 14 2.26 -7.43 -21.04
N THR A 15 2.52 -6.44 -20.20
CA THR A 15 2.46 -5.02 -20.59
C THR A 15 3.85 -4.57 -21.01
N LEU A 16 4.05 -4.27 -22.29
CA LEU A 16 5.30 -3.66 -22.77
C LEU A 16 5.24 -2.14 -22.65
N ARG A 17 6.30 -1.53 -22.12
CA ARG A 17 6.44 -0.07 -22.00
C ARG A 17 7.80 0.37 -22.51
N ARG A 18 7.87 1.29 -23.47
CA ARG A 18 9.13 1.90 -23.91
C ARG A 18 9.51 3.10 -23.03
N SER A 19 10.80 3.28 -22.77
CA SER A 19 11.33 4.44 -22.04
C SER A 19 12.71 4.85 -22.53
N GLY A 20 12.86 6.12 -22.95
CA GLY A 20 14.16 6.69 -23.33
C GLY A 20 15.17 6.80 -22.18
N ARG A 21 14.73 6.64 -20.92
CA ARG A 21 15.61 6.60 -19.73
C ARG A 21 16.08 5.18 -19.40
N ALA A 22 15.43 4.14 -19.94
CA ALA A 22 15.81 2.77 -19.64
C ALA A 22 17.09 2.41 -20.38
N ARG A 23 18.09 1.91 -19.64
CA ARG A 23 19.36 1.42 -20.19
C ARG A 23 19.38 -0.08 -20.42
N ARG A 24 18.41 -0.80 -19.85
CA ARG A 24 18.24 -2.26 -19.95
C ARG A 24 16.78 -2.63 -19.89
N ILE A 25 16.43 -3.83 -20.34
CA ILE A 25 15.10 -4.40 -20.09
C ILE A 25 14.93 -4.57 -18.57
N SER A 26 13.78 -4.17 -18.04
CA SER A 26 13.41 -4.45 -16.65
C SER A 26 12.02 -5.05 -16.58
N LEU A 27 11.86 -6.02 -15.69
CA LEU A 27 10.62 -6.75 -15.46
C LEU A 27 10.09 -6.38 -14.07
N ARG A 28 8.80 -6.10 -13.98
CA ARG A 28 8.09 -5.85 -12.72
C ARG A 28 6.79 -6.63 -12.70
N ILE A 29 6.51 -7.31 -11.59
CA ILE A 29 5.24 -7.98 -11.36
C ILE A 29 4.51 -7.21 -10.27
N SER A 30 3.31 -6.77 -10.58
CA SER A 30 2.42 -6.17 -9.59
C SER A 30 1.94 -7.26 -8.64
N GLN A 31 2.37 -7.20 -7.38
CA GLN A 31 1.93 -8.12 -6.32
C GLN A 31 0.40 -8.09 -6.12
N LEU A 32 -0.24 -7.00 -6.55
CA LEU A 32 -1.65 -6.75 -6.34
C LEU A 32 -2.57 -7.40 -7.38
N ASP A 33 -2.34 -7.13 -8.67
CA ASP A 33 -3.19 -7.57 -9.78
C ASP A 33 -2.47 -8.53 -10.73
N GLY A 34 -1.18 -8.82 -10.49
CA GLY A 34 -0.41 -9.80 -11.27
C GLY A 34 0.09 -9.25 -12.58
N ARG A 35 -0.13 -7.95 -12.83
CA ARG A 35 0.31 -7.33 -14.07
C ARG A 35 1.82 -7.44 -14.17
N VAL A 36 2.27 -8.12 -15.22
CA VAL A 36 3.67 -8.26 -15.57
C VAL A 36 4.03 -7.16 -16.56
N THR A 37 4.90 -6.24 -16.17
CA THR A 37 5.32 -5.10 -16.99
C THR A 37 6.79 -5.21 -17.35
N LEU A 38 7.09 -5.12 -18.65
CA LEU A 38 8.44 -5.05 -19.20
C LEU A 38 8.71 -3.61 -19.64
N THR A 39 9.71 -2.96 -19.07
CA THR A 39 10.18 -1.65 -19.52
C THR A 39 11.39 -1.80 -20.43
N LEU A 40 11.30 -1.29 -21.64
CA LEU A 40 12.25 -1.46 -22.73
C LEU A 40 12.98 -0.14 -23.07
N PRO A 41 14.31 -0.17 -23.30
CA PRO A 41 15.04 0.90 -23.98
C PRO A 41 14.50 1.13 -25.41
N GLY A 42 14.76 2.33 -25.96
CA GLY A 42 14.26 2.72 -27.28
C GLY A 42 14.62 1.74 -28.41
N GLY A 43 15.87 1.26 -28.44
CA GLY A 43 16.39 0.38 -29.50
C GLY A 43 16.12 -1.13 -29.31
N VAL A 44 15.48 -1.54 -28.21
CA VAL A 44 15.21 -2.97 -27.96
C VAL A 44 13.96 -3.41 -28.70
N SER A 45 14.05 -4.55 -29.39
CA SER A 45 12.92 -5.14 -30.13
C SER A 45 11.92 -5.82 -29.20
N GLU A 46 10.67 -5.95 -29.64
CA GLU A 46 9.65 -6.72 -28.90
C GLU A 46 10.00 -8.21 -28.83
N ARG A 47 10.66 -8.75 -29.87
CA ARG A 47 11.16 -10.13 -29.89
C ARG A 47 12.16 -10.39 -28.75
N GLU A 48 13.12 -9.49 -28.54
CA GLU A 48 14.07 -9.57 -27.43
C GLU A 48 13.38 -9.42 -26.08
N ALA A 49 12.40 -8.51 -25.97
CA ALA A 49 11.61 -8.35 -24.76
C ALA A 49 10.86 -9.64 -24.38
N LEU A 50 10.24 -10.29 -25.36
CA LEU A 50 9.54 -11.57 -25.17
C LEU A 50 10.49 -12.72 -24.87
N ALA A 51 11.67 -12.75 -25.50
CA ALA A 51 12.71 -13.73 -25.17
C ALA A 51 13.20 -13.58 -23.73
N PHE A 52 13.42 -12.34 -23.28
CA PHE A 52 13.76 -12.04 -21.89
C PHE A 52 12.66 -12.46 -20.91
N ALA A 53 11.39 -12.23 -21.27
CA ALA A 53 10.26 -12.68 -20.47
C ALA A 53 10.23 -14.21 -20.33
N ARG A 54 10.42 -14.94 -21.44
CA ARG A 54 10.47 -16.41 -21.46
C ARG A 54 11.62 -16.96 -20.61
N ALA A 55 12.80 -16.34 -20.68
CA ALA A 55 13.94 -16.71 -19.83
C ALA A 55 13.68 -16.49 -18.33
N LYS A 56 12.65 -15.71 -17.96
CA LYS A 56 12.24 -15.46 -16.58
C LYS A 56 10.89 -16.11 -16.24
N GLU A 57 10.39 -17.03 -17.07
CA GLU A 57 9.05 -17.60 -16.91
C GLU A 57 8.83 -18.26 -15.55
N ALA A 58 9.70 -19.18 -15.13
CA ALA A 58 9.57 -19.85 -13.84
C ALA A 58 9.55 -18.85 -12.67
N TRP A 59 10.38 -17.81 -12.75
CA TRP A 59 10.41 -16.73 -11.76
C TRP A 59 9.10 -15.92 -11.77
N ILE A 60 8.55 -15.61 -12.96
CA ILE A 60 7.28 -14.90 -13.12
C ILE A 60 6.13 -15.72 -12.55
N ARG A 61 6.03 -17.00 -12.94
CA ARG A 61 4.95 -17.89 -12.51
C ARG A 61 4.99 -18.13 -11.00
N GLY A 62 6.17 -18.42 -10.44
CA GLY A 62 6.32 -18.54 -8.99
C GLY A 62 5.91 -17.28 -8.22
N HIS A 63 6.22 -16.09 -8.76
CA HIS A 63 5.74 -14.83 -8.18
C HIS A 63 4.23 -14.63 -8.34
N LEU A 64 3.60 -15.16 -9.39
CA LEU A 64 2.15 -15.05 -9.59
C LEU A 64 1.38 -16.03 -8.71
N GLU A 65 1.90 -17.24 -8.51
CA GLU A 65 1.33 -18.28 -7.66
C GLU A 65 1.44 -17.94 -6.18
N ALA A 66 2.57 -17.37 -5.75
CA ALA A 66 2.77 -16.93 -4.37
C ALA A 66 1.90 -15.71 -3.98
N ARG A 67 1.10 -15.16 -4.91
CA ARG A 67 0.27 -13.99 -4.62
C ARG A 67 -0.94 -14.36 -3.78
N PRO A 68 -1.16 -13.64 -2.66
CA PRO A 68 -2.42 -13.76 -1.95
C PRO A 68 -3.56 -13.26 -2.84
N GLY A 69 -4.54 -14.12 -3.12
CA GLY A 69 -5.70 -13.78 -3.96
C GLY A 69 -6.46 -12.53 -3.49
N ALA A 70 -7.11 -11.81 -4.40
CA ALA A 70 -7.93 -10.65 -4.04
C ALA A 70 -9.11 -11.07 -3.14
N VAL A 71 -9.42 -10.25 -2.14
CA VAL A 71 -10.54 -10.47 -1.23
C VAL A 71 -11.57 -9.38 -1.48
N THR A 72 -12.69 -9.74 -2.12
CA THR A 72 -13.84 -8.85 -2.25
C THR A 72 -14.59 -8.82 -0.93
N LEU A 73 -14.79 -7.64 -0.36
CA LEU A 73 -15.39 -7.51 0.97
C LEU A 73 -16.91 -7.59 0.91
N GLY A 74 -17.46 -8.32 1.87
CA GLY A 74 -18.88 -8.61 2.01
C GLY A 74 -19.14 -9.22 3.38
N PHE A 75 -20.40 -9.48 3.71
CA PHE A 75 -20.73 -10.18 4.95
C PHE A 75 -20.07 -11.58 4.96
N GLY A 76 -19.55 -11.96 6.13
CA GLY A 76 -18.82 -13.21 6.33
C GLY A 76 -17.34 -13.16 5.94
N THR A 77 -16.87 -12.14 5.21
CA THR A 77 -15.45 -12.00 4.89
C THR A 77 -14.67 -11.36 6.04
N THR A 78 -13.35 -11.57 6.07
CA THR A 78 -12.48 -11.08 7.14
C THR A 78 -11.48 -10.08 6.59
N LEU A 79 -11.25 -8.99 7.32
CA LEU A 79 -10.21 -8.02 7.03
C LEU A 79 -9.51 -7.56 8.31
N PRO A 80 -8.24 -7.15 8.24
CA PRO A 80 -7.55 -6.57 9.37
C PRO A 80 -7.98 -5.11 9.54
N VAL A 81 -8.28 -4.72 10.77
CA VAL A 81 -8.37 -3.31 11.17
C VAL A 81 -7.36 -3.12 12.30
N GLU A 82 -6.47 -2.15 12.20
CA GLU A 82 -5.40 -1.95 13.17
C GLU A 82 -4.61 -3.26 13.40
N GLY A 83 -4.35 -4.01 12.31
CA GLY A 83 -3.62 -5.28 12.32
C GLY A 83 -4.38 -6.51 12.85
N ARG A 84 -5.58 -6.34 13.42
CA ARG A 84 -6.38 -7.47 13.95
C ARG A 84 -7.46 -7.89 12.96
N MET A 85 -7.43 -9.17 12.57
CA MET A 85 -8.42 -9.77 11.68
C MET A 85 -9.81 -9.78 12.31
N ARG A 86 -10.79 -9.24 11.60
CA ARG A 86 -12.18 -9.17 12.05
C ARG A 86 -13.13 -9.61 10.97
N ARG A 87 -14.11 -10.43 11.35
CA ARG A 87 -15.17 -10.88 10.44
C ARG A 87 -16.21 -9.79 10.28
N ILE A 88 -16.61 -9.49 9.05
CA ILE A 88 -17.69 -8.57 8.76
C ILE A 88 -19.01 -9.28 9.04
N VAL A 89 -19.78 -8.74 9.98
CA VAL A 89 -21.08 -9.29 10.37
C VAL A 89 -22.17 -8.27 10.17
N GLU A 90 -23.36 -8.75 9.86
CA GLU A 90 -24.54 -7.92 9.77
C GLU A 90 -25.03 -7.56 11.18
N ALA A 91 -25.37 -6.29 11.40
CA ALA A 91 -25.96 -5.83 12.65
C ALA A 91 -27.05 -4.79 12.38
N PRO A 92 -28.07 -4.69 13.25
CA PRO A 92 -29.06 -3.61 13.17
C PRO A 92 -28.42 -2.24 13.46
N GLY A 93 -29.06 -1.17 12.99
CA GLY A 93 -28.66 0.21 13.26
C GLY A 93 -28.10 0.96 12.04
N ARG A 94 -27.35 2.05 12.28
CA ARG A 94 -26.87 2.97 11.22
C ARG A 94 -25.35 3.13 11.15
N ARG A 95 -24.61 2.61 12.13
CA ARG A 95 -23.15 2.83 12.29
C ARG A 95 -22.39 1.52 12.19
N VAL A 96 -21.16 1.59 11.70
CA VAL A 96 -20.21 0.49 11.77
C VAL A 96 -19.63 0.44 13.19
N LEU A 97 -19.64 -0.74 13.80
CA LEU A 97 -19.14 -0.96 15.16
C LEU A 97 -17.89 -1.85 15.11
N LEU A 98 -16.80 -1.34 15.67
CA LEU A 98 -15.52 -2.05 15.75
C LEU A 98 -15.49 -2.89 17.04
N GLY A 99 -15.70 -4.20 16.91
CA GLY A 99 -15.52 -5.16 18.01
C GLY A 99 -14.09 -5.71 18.06
N ALA A 100 -13.84 -6.67 18.96
CA ALA A 100 -12.52 -7.31 19.05
C ALA A 100 -12.28 -8.31 17.90
N ALA A 101 -13.28 -9.15 17.60
CA ALA A 101 -13.23 -10.19 16.56
C ALA A 101 -14.15 -9.91 15.36
N GLU A 102 -15.06 -8.94 15.50
CA GLU A 102 -16.09 -8.67 14.51
C GLU A 102 -16.15 -7.18 14.16
N LEU A 103 -16.54 -6.90 12.92
CA LEU A 103 -16.86 -5.58 12.42
C LEU A 103 -18.34 -5.59 12.04
N ALA A 104 -19.17 -5.05 12.93
CA ALA A 104 -20.62 -5.05 12.77
C ALA A 104 -21.03 -3.92 11.81
N VAL A 105 -21.69 -4.27 10.72
CA VAL A 105 -22.09 -3.34 9.66
C VAL A 105 -23.61 -3.42 9.44
N PRO A 106 -24.31 -2.28 9.34
CA PRO A 106 -25.72 -2.26 8.95
C PRO A 106 -25.98 -3.03 7.66
N ARG A 107 -27.13 -3.73 7.58
CA ARG A 107 -27.56 -4.36 6.32
C ARG A 107 -27.62 -3.31 5.23
N ASP A 108 -26.77 -3.47 4.23
CA ASP A 108 -26.62 -2.53 3.13
C ASP A 108 -26.17 -3.30 1.88
N ALA A 109 -26.82 -3.04 0.74
CA ALA A 109 -26.42 -3.61 -0.55
C ALA A 109 -25.01 -3.16 -0.96
N ALA A 110 -24.53 -2.03 -0.43
CA ALA A 110 -23.22 -1.46 -0.69
C ALA A 110 -22.26 -1.56 0.53
N VAL A 111 -22.25 -2.72 1.21
CA VAL A 111 -21.39 -2.99 2.38
C VAL A 111 -19.91 -2.61 2.15
N GLY A 112 -19.37 -2.90 0.96
CA GLY A 112 -17.99 -2.56 0.59
C GLY A 112 -17.74 -1.05 0.56
N ALA A 113 -18.57 -0.27 -0.13
CA ALA A 113 -18.45 1.18 -0.19
C ALA A 113 -18.60 1.85 1.20
N ARG A 114 -19.54 1.35 2.01
CA ARG A 114 -19.74 1.81 3.40
C ARG A 114 -18.50 1.55 4.26
N LEU A 115 -17.96 0.33 4.20
CA LEU A 115 -16.75 -0.05 4.91
C LEU A 115 -15.54 0.77 4.46
N HIS A 116 -15.40 1.01 3.16
CA HIS A 116 -14.32 1.83 2.63
C HIS A 116 -14.39 3.26 3.17
N SER A 117 -15.57 3.88 3.16
CA SER A 117 -15.77 5.22 3.72
C SER A 117 -15.43 5.26 5.23
N TRP A 118 -15.94 4.28 5.99
CA TRP A 118 -15.68 4.17 7.42
C TRP A 118 -14.20 3.97 7.75
N LEU A 119 -13.51 3.07 7.03
CA LEU A 119 -12.07 2.85 7.21
C LEU A 119 -11.25 4.08 6.83
N ARG A 120 -11.65 4.82 5.78
CA ARG A 120 -10.98 6.07 5.41
C ARG A 120 -11.16 7.15 6.47
N ALA A 121 -12.31 7.21 7.13
CA ALA A 121 -12.53 8.11 8.25
C ALA A 121 -11.65 7.71 9.43
N LEU A 122 -11.69 6.44 9.84
CA LEU A 122 -10.86 5.93 10.93
C LEU A 122 -9.35 6.12 10.66
N ALA A 123 -8.90 5.85 9.42
CA ALA A 123 -7.52 6.09 9.01
C ALA A 123 -7.12 7.56 9.19
N ARG A 124 -8.01 8.50 8.83
CA ARG A 124 -7.75 9.93 8.96
C ARG A 124 -7.60 10.31 10.42
N ASP A 125 -8.51 9.86 11.28
CA ASP A 125 -8.49 10.18 12.70
C ASP A 125 -7.21 9.66 13.36
N ARG A 126 -6.81 8.40 13.05
CA ARG A 126 -5.59 7.79 13.58
C ARG A 126 -4.32 8.45 13.06
N LEU A 127 -4.26 8.75 11.76
CA LEU A 127 -3.10 9.40 11.16
C LEU A 127 -2.96 10.85 11.61
N ALA A 128 -4.06 11.60 11.69
CA ALA A 128 -4.04 12.97 12.22
C ALA A 128 -3.53 12.99 13.65
N ALA A 129 -4.10 12.18 14.55
CA ALA A 129 -3.66 12.11 15.94
C ALA A 129 -2.16 11.76 16.08
N ALA A 130 -1.66 10.81 15.28
CA ALA A 130 -0.24 10.47 15.28
C ALA A 130 0.64 11.59 14.70
N SER A 131 0.23 12.20 13.58
CA SER A 131 0.94 13.31 12.94
C SER A 131 1.00 14.53 13.85
N ASP A 132 -0.09 14.86 14.53
CA ASP A 132 -0.18 15.98 15.47
C ASP A 132 0.79 15.79 16.63
N HIS A 133 0.79 14.61 17.25
CA HIS A 133 1.73 14.25 18.30
C HIS A 133 3.20 14.41 17.88
N TYR A 134 3.57 13.87 16.72
CA TYR A 134 4.97 13.98 16.25
C TYR A 134 5.33 15.38 15.78
N ALA A 135 4.38 16.13 15.22
CA ALA A 135 4.60 17.51 14.78
C ALA A 135 4.83 18.43 15.97
N GLU A 136 4.08 18.23 17.05
CA GLU A 136 4.28 18.90 18.34
C GLU A 136 5.66 18.57 18.92
N ALA A 137 6.02 17.29 19.01
CA ALA A 137 7.34 16.85 19.49
C ALA A 137 8.52 17.33 18.60
N LEU A 138 8.26 17.60 17.31
CA LEU A 138 9.22 18.19 16.39
C LEU A 138 9.28 19.73 16.50
N GLY A 139 8.25 20.37 17.05
CA GLY A 139 8.08 21.82 17.04
C GLY A 139 7.81 22.39 15.64
N ARG A 140 7.26 21.58 14.72
CA ARG A 140 7.01 21.97 13.32
C ARG A 140 5.63 21.52 12.87
N PRO A 141 4.68 22.45 12.62
CA PRO A 141 3.36 22.08 12.12
C PRO A 141 3.41 21.64 10.65
N TYR A 142 2.45 20.81 10.24
CA TYR A 142 2.21 20.48 8.84
C TYR A 142 1.02 21.30 8.29
N ALA A 143 1.01 21.56 6.99
CA ALA A 143 0.02 22.43 6.35
C ALA A 143 -1.32 21.73 6.06
N ARG A 144 -1.28 20.44 5.72
CA ARG A 144 -2.47 19.63 5.43
C ARG A 144 -2.18 18.14 5.50
N LEU A 145 -3.22 17.36 5.75
CA LEU A 145 -3.20 15.89 5.66
C LEU A 145 -4.19 15.41 4.61
N SER A 146 -3.74 14.51 3.72
CA SER A 146 -4.60 13.92 2.69
C SER A 146 -4.49 12.40 2.64
N LEU A 147 -5.60 11.72 2.36
CA LEU A 147 -5.63 10.27 2.21
C LEU A 147 -5.89 9.86 0.77
N ARG A 148 -5.01 9.02 0.23
CA ARG A 148 -5.11 8.44 -1.12
C ARG A 148 -4.97 6.91 -1.04
N ASP A 149 -5.02 6.23 -2.18
CA ASP A 149 -4.73 4.78 -2.28
C ASP A 149 -3.54 4.53 -3.24
N PRO A 150 -2.35 5.11 -2.95
CA PRO A 150 -1.15 4.85 -3.74
C PRO A 150 -0.69 3.40 -3.54
N ARG A 151 -0.21 2.76 -4.60
CA ARG A 151 0.26 1.37 -4.57
C ARG A 151 1.77 1.22 -4.34
N SER A 152 2.54 2.29 -4.52
CA SER A 152 4.01 2.25 -4.53
C SER A 152 4.66 2.92 -3.32
N ARG A 153 3.85 3.51 -2.42
CA ARG A 153 4.32 4.23 -1.23
C ARG A 153 3.21 4.28 -0.18
N TRP A 154 3.60 4.39 1.08
CA TRP A 154 2.68 4.46 2.22
C TRP A 154 2.41 5.89 2.67
N GLY A 155 3.37 6.78 2.47
CA GLY A 155 3.21 8.20 2.70
C GLY A 155 4.08 9.05 1.77
N SER A 156 3.93 10.36 1.88
CA SER A 156 4.86 11.36 1.36
C SER A 156 4.63 12.71 2.03
N CYS A 157 5.71 13.46 2.27
CA CYS A 157 5.68 14.87 2.63
C CYS A 157 6.12 15.75 1.44
N SER A 158 5.44 16.87 1.21
CA SER A 158 5.89 17.88 0.24
C SER A 158 6.74 18.95 0.92
N SER A 159 7.54 19.69 0.13
CA SER A 159 8.33 20.83 0.63
C SER A 159 7.49 21.96 1.25
N ARG A 160 6.18 21.99 0.98
CA ARG A 160 5.21 22.93 1.58
C ARG A 160 4.53 22.35 2.84
N GLY A 161 5.07 21.28 3.41
CA GLY A 161 4.52 20.64 4.62
C GLY A 161 3.20 19.90 4.40
N GLY A 162 2.90 19.45 3.18
CA GLY A 162 1.70 18.67 2.90
C GLY A 162 1.96 17.17 3.10
N LEU A 163 1.25 16.56 4.06
CA LEU A 163 1.32 15.13 4.33
C LEU A 163 0.28 14.39 3.48
N MET A 164 0.69 13.27 2.89
CA MET A 164 -0.19 12.35 2.19
C MET A 164 0.08 10.94 2.68
N TYR A 165 -0.99 10.20 2.96
CA TYR A 165 -0.91 8.81 3.39
C TYR A 165 -1.78 7.90 2.53
N SER A 166 -1.39 6.63 2.45
CA SER A 166 -2.29 5.56 2.05
C SER A 166 -3.30 5.31 3.16
N TRP A 167 -4.59 5.39 2.84
CA TRP A 167 -5.65 5.08 3.83
C TRP A 167 -5.53 3.65 4.35
N ARG A 168 -4.95 2.74 3.55
CA ARG A 168 -4.76 1.32 3.90
C ARG A 168 -3.85 1.10 5.11
N LEU A 169 -3.13 2.12 5.59
CA LEU A 169 -2.39 2.04 6.85
C LEU A 169 -3.30 1.68 8.04
N ILE A 170 -4.61 1.97 7.95
CA ILE A 170 -5.55 1.53 9.00
C ILE A 170 -5.75 0.01 9.04
N LEU A 171 -5.34 -0.71 8.01
CA LEU A 171 -5.37 -2.17 7.99
C LEU A 171 -4.10 -2.77 8.63
N ALA A 172 -3.06 -1.97 8.81
CA ALA A 172 -1.80 -2.36 9.45
C ALA A 172 -1.90 -2.26 10.99
N PRO A 173 -1.02 -2.94 11.74
CA PRO A 173 -0.87 -2.71 13.17
C PRO A 173 -0.65 -1.22 13.52
N PRO A 174 -1.12 -0.73 14.67
CA PRO A 174 -1.03 0.69 15.04
C PRO A 174 0.40 1.24 15.03
N GLU A 175 1.39 0.45 15.42
CA GLU A 175 2.80 0.83 15.43
C GLU A 175 3.35 1.06 14.02
N VAL A 176 2.83 0.36 13.02
CA VAL A 176 3.21 0.57 11.62
C VAL A 176 2.65 1.91 11.12
N LEU A 177 1.38 2.19 11.45
CA LEU A 177 0.75 3.48 11.12
C LEU A 177 1.50 4.63 11.77
N ARG A 178 1.82 4.53 13.07
CA ARG A 178 2.59 5.54 13.82
C ARG A 178 3.99 5.74 13.25
N TYR A 179 4.67 4.67 12.87
CA TYR A 179 5.98 4.75 12.20
C TYR A 179 5.91 5.55 10.90
N VAL A 180 4.91 5.30 10.04
CA VAL A 180 4.75 6.07 8.80
C VAL A 180 4.38 7.52 9.10
N ALA A 181 3.53 7.77 10.08
CA ALA A 181 3.21 9.14 10.50
C ALA A 181 4.47 9.91 10.93
N ALA A 182 5.30 9.32 11.81
CA ALA A 182 6.57 9.90 12.24
C ALA A 182 7.56 10.09 11.08
N HIS A 183 7.62 9.16 10.14
CA HIS A 183 8.48 9.26 8.95
C HIS A 183 8.15 10.48 8.11
N GLU A 184 6.86 10.67 7.81
CA GLU A 184 6.44 11.82 7.00
C GLU A 184 6.54 13.14 7.77
N VAL A 185 6.35 13.13 9.10
CA VAL A 185 6.57 14.32 9.94
C VAL A 185 8.04 14.68 10.04
N ALA A 186 8.95 13.71 10.15
CA ALA A 186 10.40 13.95 10.15
C ALA A 186 10.84 14.67 8.86
N HIS A 187 10.15 14.45 7.74
CA HIS A 187 10.41 15.18 6.50
C HIS A 187 10.16 16.69 6.61
N LEU A 188 9.35 17.18 7.55
CA LEU A 188 9.17 18.63 7.80
C LEU A 188 10.47 19.32 8.26
N ALA A 189 11.40 18.57 8.84
CA ALA A 189 12.74 19.03 9.18
C ALA A 189 13.74 18.68 8.07
N GLU A 190 13.71 17.44 7.58
CA GLU A 190 14.72 16.89 6.68
C GLU A 190 14.08 16.26 5.43
N MET A 191 14.10 16.97 4.29
CA MET A 191 13.41 16.53 3.05
C MET A 191 14.08 15.36 2.31
N ASN A 192 15.20 14.86 2.82
CA ASN A 192 15.94 13.73 2.27
C ASN A 192 16.22 12.69 3.38
N HIS A 193 16.60 11.46 3.01
CA HIS A 193 16.90 10.40 3.99
C HIS A 193 18.36 10.43 4.49
N SER A 194 18.87 11.63 4.80
CA SER A 194 20.21 11.83 5.37
C SER A 194 20.36 11.22 6.77
N PRO A 195 21.59 11.12 7.32
CA PRO A 195 21.77 10.77 8.74
C PRO A 195 20.96 11.65 9.70
N ALA A 196 20.82 12.95 9.42
CA ALA A 196 20.01 13.88 10.23
C ALA A 196 18.51 13.51 10.22
N PHE A 197 17.99 13.05 9.08
CA PHE A 197 16.62 12.53 9.00
C PHE A 197 16.43 11.32 9.90
N TRP A 198 17.34 10.34 9.84
CA TRP A 198 17.22 9.12 10.64
C TRP A 198 17.35 9.41 12.13
N ALA A 199 18.25 10.30 12.53
CA ALA A 199 18.36 10.78 13.92
C ALA A 199 17.07 11.48 14.38
N THR A 200 16.45 12.30 13.52
CA THR A 200 15.17 12.95 13.81
C THR A 200 14.05 11.92 13.97
N LEU A 201 13.96 10.95 13.07
CA LEU A 201 12.95 9.90 13.15
C LEU A 201 13.11 9.04 14.41
N GLU A 202 14.34 8.66 14.76
CA GLU A 202 14.62 7.90 15.98
C GLU A 202 14.25 8.69 17.24
N ARG A 203 14.54 9.99 17.28
CA ARG A 203 14.14 10.86 18.39
C ARG A 203 12.62 11.00 18.51
N LEU A 204 11.89 11.07 17.40
CA LEU A 204 10.43 11.25 17.41
C LEU A 204 9.68 9.95 17.73
N HIS A 205 10.05 8.85 17.08
CA HIS A 205 9.31 7.59 17.14
C HIS A 205 9.92 6.58 18.11
N GLY A 206 11.22 6.68 18.38
CA GLY A 206 12.01 5.59 18.95
C GLY A 206 12.32 4.50 17.91
N PRO A 207 12.69 3.28 18.37
CA PRO A 207 13.09 2.19 17.49
C PRO A 207 12.05 1.89 16.39
N TYR A 208 12.46 2.01 15.13
CA TYR A 208 11.56 1.88 13.97
C TYR A 208 11.85 0.65 13.09
N ALA A 209 12.85 -0.17 13.46
CA ALA A 209 13.27 -1.30 12.65
C ALA A 209 12.15 -2.34 12.46
N ALA A 210 11.39 -2.64 13.52
CA ALA A 210 10.29 -3.60 13.48
C ALA A 210 9.13 -3.17 12.56
N PRO A 211 8.50 -1.99 12.72
CA PRO A 211 7.42 -1.56 11.82
C PRO A 211 7.87 -1.37 10.37
N ARG A 212 9.13 -0.95 10.15
CA ARG A 212 9.72 -0.88 8.80
C ARG A 212 9.89 -2.25 8.15
N ARG A 213 10.31 -3.28 8.91
CA ARG A 213 10.36 -4.66 8.40
C ARG A 213 8.97 -5.18 8.07
N TRP A 214 8.00 -4.92 8.95
CA TRP A 214 6.61 -5.33 8.72
C TRP A 214 6.05 -4.75 7.42
N LEU A 215 6.23 -3.44 7.15
CA LEU A 215 5.75 -2.83 5.90
C LEU A 215 6.35 -3.45 4.64
N ARG A 216 7.60 -3.91 4.70
CA ARG A 216 8.29 -4.55 3.58
C ARG A 216 7.76 -5.96 3.31
N ALA A 217 7.45 -6.71 4.37
CA ALA A 217 6.95 -8.07 4.28
C ALA A 217 5.44 -8.10 3.96
N GLU A 218 4.65 -7.34 4.72
CA GLU A 218 3.19 -7.48 4.77
C GLU A 218 2.44 -6.36 4.04
N GLY A 219 3.09 -5.21 3.80
CA GLY A 219 2.41 -4.03 3.28
C GLY A 219 1.70 -4.30 1.94
N ALA A 220 2.35 -5.04 1.03
CA ALA A 220 1.76 -5.37 -0.27
C ALA A 220 0.44 -6.14 -0.13
N ALA A 221 0.32 -7.00 0.88
CA ALA A 221 -0.88 -7.81 1.12
C ALA A 221 -2.09 -6.95 1.49
N LEU A 222 -1.90 -5.76 2.10
CA LEU A 222 -3.01 -4.86 2.45
C LEU A 222 -3.80 -4.37 1.22
N HIS A 223 -3.19 -4.40 0.03
CA HIS A 223 -3.88 -4.00 -1.19
C HIS A 223 -4.86 -5.08 -1.71
N ARG A 224 -4.76 -6.33 -1.24
CA ARG A 224 -5.61 -7.44 -1.69
C ARG A 224 -7.09 -7.24 -1.40
N TYR A 225 -7.42 -6.45 -0.36
CA TYR A 225 -8.80 -6.15 0.04
C TYR A 225 -9.44 -5.16 -0.93
N ARG A 226 -10.57 -5.57 -1.52
CA ARG A 226 -11.38 -4.84 -2.50
C ARG A 226 -12.74 -4.49 -1.90
N PHE A 227 -13.17 -3.26 -2.13
CA PHE A 227 -14.36 -2.65 -1.53
C PHE A 227 -15.31 -2.19 -2.62
#